data_AF-J3DC06-F1
#
_entry.id   AF-J3DC06-F1
#
_cell.length_a   1.000
_cell.length_b   1.000
_cell.length_c   1.000
_cell.angle_alpha   90.00
_cell.angle_beta   90.00
_cell.angle_gamma   90.00
#
_symmetry.space_group_name_H-M   'P 1'
#
loop_
_entity.id
_entity.type
_entity.pdbx_description
1 polymer ?
#
loop_
_entity_poly.entity_id
_entity_poly.type
_entity_poly.pdbx_seq_one_letter_code
_entity_poly.pdbx_strand_id
1 'polypeptide(L)'
;MKTVRQLTALSLIAGSMLLITPATASTPVQKGSPVINTLFAQTKPQCIGRYVIDVPASFNNKLHDMIFIDDFKIESKPLYPPAFKQRVQLREQTLRDAINKPENESVNAPFIKEKIILPGGRGVIFDRNISGEDDLGRVLEAHVFVNMTAFIITAEILDLSSTKYIERKKTYIKAGFTEDQMNEKPAKLAALQSLISRLSGRKDEDIPSAKGVCIPNGFIRDDSGQHIEKITFSYENDDLILGVYTNNKYPGSNDTLFNRTAEIEKTLKITDQHTIKKYALSPGGVPAQAWLSGGPQTVDNNVNPLYEFDLYANEADAAPAKPWLTMGINNFDKKTRYSEAQMIEIWDRLVNSLRYK
;
A
#
# COMPACT_ATOMS: atom_id res chain seq x y z
N MET A 1 -14.50 12.47 37.33
CA MET A 1 -15.31 11.65 36.41
C MET A 1 -14.51 10.40 36.02
N LYS A 2 -14.68 9.32 36.79
CA LYS A 2 -14.23 7.97 36.48
C LYS A 2 -15.00 7.05 37.43
N THR A 3 -15.84 6.17 36.92
CA THR A 3 -16.36 5.07 37.72
C THR A 3 -16.85 3.92 36.85
N VAL A 4 -16.31 2.75 37.20
CA VAL A 4 -16.81 1.40 36.93
C VAL A 4 -17.97 1.09 37.88
N ARG A 5 -19.01 0.36 37.41
CA ARG A 5 -19.96 -0.50 38.19
C ARG A 5 -20.96 -1.12 37.19
N GLN A 6 -20.96 -2.41 36.86
CA GLN A 6 -21.48 -3.61 37.56
C GLN A 6 -22.99 -3.64 37.91
N LEU A 7 -23.64 -4.75 37.48
CA LEU A 7 -24.85 -5.46 38.00
C LEU A 7 -26.22 -4.77 37.77
N THR A 8 -27.35 -5.38 37.37
CA THR A 8 -28.06 -6.67 37.66
C THR A 8 -29.26 -6.80 36.67
N ALA A 9 -29.54 -7.96 36.06
CA ALA A 9 -30.49 -9.03 36.43
C ALA A 9 -31.98 -8.89 35.97
N LEU A 10 -32.40 -9.89 35.16
CA LEU A 10 -33.71 -10.56 34.97
C LEU A 10 -35.04 -9.78 34.84
N SER A 11 -35.78 -10.06 33.75
CA SER A 11 -37.03 -10.87 33.84
C SER A 11 -37.58 -11.25 32.46
N LEU A 12 -38.16 -12.45 32.43
CA LEU A 12 -38.81 -13.18 31.33
C LEU A 12 -40.10 -12.52 30.84
N ILE A 13 -40.43 -12.65 29.53
CA ILE A 13 -41.75 -13.09 29.06
C ILE A 13 -41.58 -13.90 27.76
N ALA A 14 -42.21 -15.08 27.72
CA ALA A 14 -42.28 -16.04 26.63
C ALA A 14 -43.26 -15.62 25.53
N GLY A 15 -43.08 -16.14 24.31
CA GLY A 15 -44.14 -16.10 23.31
C GLY A 15 -43.75 -16.52 21.89
N SER A 16 -44.07 -17.77 21.58
CA SER A 16 -44.54 -18.22 20.25
C SER A 16 -43.52 -18.44 19.13
N MET A 17 -43.25 -19.72 18.89
CA MET A 17 -42.74 -20.26 17.62
C MET A 17 -43.70 -19.90 16.47
N LEU A 18 -43.16 -19.27 15.43
CA LEU A 18 -43.68 -19.37 14.07
C LEU A 18 -42.54 -19.89 13.20
N LEU A 19 -42.65 -21.17 12.85
CA LEU A 19 -41.85 -21.81 11.81
C LEU A 19 -42.21 -21.17 10.47
N ILE A 20 -41.48 -20.13 10.09
CA ILE A 20 -41.44 -19.66 8.71
C ILE A 20 -40.31 -20.43 8.05
N THR A 21 -40.64 -21.38 7.19
CA THR A 21 -39.68 -22.01 6.30
C THR A 21 -39.14 -20.92 5.35
N PRO A 22 -37.83 -20.59 5.36
CA PRO A 22 -37.28 -19.80 4.27
C PRO A 22 -37.23 -20.70 3.03
N ALA A 23 -38.06 -20.37 2.05
CA ALA A 23 -37.94 -20.92 0.71
C ALA A 23 -36.58 -20.49 0.13
N THR A 24 -35.59 -21.37 0.21
CA THR A 24 -34.30 -21.22 -0.48
C THR A 24 -34.49 -21.52 -1.96
N ALA A 25 -35.08 -20.57 -2.69
CA ALA A 25 -34.97 -20.51 -4.14
C ALA A 25 -33.61 -19.87 -4.48
N SER A 26 -32.54 -20.67 -4.39
CA SER A 26 -31.25 -20.32 -5.00
C SER A 26 -31.43 -20.45 -6.51
N THR A 27 -31.73 -19.35 -7.18
CA THR A 27 -31.62 -19.29 -8.63
C THR A 27 -30.15 -19.49 -9.00
N PRO A 28 -29.82 -20.37 -9.94
CA PRO A 28 -28.45 -20.51 -10.41
C PRO A 28 -28.03 -19.19 -11.04
N VAL A 29 -26.96 -18.59 -10.54
CA VAL A 29 -26.33 -17.40 -11.13
C VAL A 29 -26.01 -17.73 -12.59
N GLN A 30 -26.71 -17.10 -13.53
CA GLN A 30 -26.32 -17.14 -14.94
C GLN A 30 -24.97 -16.41 -15.04
N LYS A 31 -23.87 -17.18 -15.14
CA LYS A 31 -22.56 -16.65 -15.51
C LYS A 31 -22.69 -15.88 -16.82
N GLY A 32 -22.20 -14.64 -16.85
CA GLY A 32 -22.08 -13.87 -18.09
C GLY A 32 -23.14 -12.79 -18.31
N SER A 33 -23.34 -11.91 -17.32
CA SER A 33 -24.05 -10.66 -17.57
C SER A 33 -23.32 -9.81 -18.64
N PRO A 34 -24.04 -9.18 -19.60
CA PRO A 34 -23.42 -8.33 -20.63
C PRO A 34 -22.50 -7.24 -20.06
N VAL A 35 -22.84 -6.67 -18.90
CA VAL A 35 -22.04 -5.63 -18.23
C VAL A 35 -20.71 -6.20 -17.72
N ILE A 36 -20.72 -7.40 -17.14
CA ILE A 36 -19.50 -8.08 -16.67
C ILE A 36 -18.61 -8.50 -17.84
N ASN A 37 -19.21 -9.04 -18.90
CA ASN A 37 -18.47 -9.39 -20.11
C ASN A 37 -17.85 -8.16 -20.77
N THR A 38 -18.49 -6.99 -20.68
CA THR A 38 -17.90 -5.73 -21.15
C THR A 38 -16.73 -5.30 -20.27
N LEU A 39 -16.86 -5.37 -18.94
CA LEU A 39 -15.78 -5.00 -18.01
C LEU A 39 -14.52 -5.85 -18.23
N PHE A 40 -14.69 -7.16 -18.42
CA PHE A 40 -13.59 -8.10 -18.63
C PHE A 40 -13.35 -8.46 -20.11
N ALA A 41 -13.89 -7.67 -21.06
CA ALA A 41 -13.69 -7.91 -22.49
C ALA A 41 -12.20 -7.84 -22.88
N GLN A 42 -11.45 -6.99 -22.19
CA GLN A 42 -10.00 -6.90 -22.26
C GLN A 42 -9.45 -6.90 -20.84
N THR A 43 -8.49 -7.77 -20.58
CA THR A 43 -7.75 -7.85 -19.33
C THR A 43 -6.27 -7.62 -19.58
N LYS A 44 -5.57 -7.18 -18.54
CA LYS A 44 -4.12 -7.09 -18.52
C LYS A 44 -3.61 -7.75 -17.23
N PRO A 45 -2.47 -8.47 -17.29
CA PRO A 45 -1.79 -8.86 -16.07
C PRO A 45 -1.29 -7.60 -15.36
N GLN A 46 -1.19 -7.66 -14.06
CA GLN A 46 -0.75 -6.57 -13.21
C GLN A 46 0.20 -7.13 -12.16
N CYS A 47 1.48 -6.74 -12.26
CA CYS A 47 2.49 -7.18 -11.32
C CYS A 47 2.50 -6.28 -10.07
N ILE A 48 2.27 -6.86 -8.90
CA ILE A 48 2.17 -6.16 -7.61
C ILE A 48 3.06 -6.87 -6.59
N GLY A 49 4.18 -6.25 -6.24
CA GLY A 49 5.18 -6.86 -5.38
C GLY A 49 5.69 -8.18 -5.95
N ARG A 50 5.33 -9.28 -5.30
CA ARG A 50 5.72 -10.64 -5.69
C ARG A 50 4.55 -11.46 -6.26
N TYR A 51 3.46 -10.78 -6.63
CA TYR A 51 2.24 -11.36 -7.17
C TYR A 51 1.90 -10.82 -8.55
N VAL A 52 1.06 -11.56 -9.25
CA VAL A 52 0.37 -11.12 -10.45
C VAL A 52 -1.12 -11.38 -10.28
N ILE A 53 -1.94 -10.39 -10.67
CA ILE A 53 -3.39 -10.52 -10.83
C ILE A 53 -3.77 -10.04 -12.23
N ASP A 54 -4.81 -10.58 -12.83
CA ASP A 54 -5.34 -10.09 -14.09
C ASP A 54 -6.51 -9.15 -13.80
N VAL A 55 -6.40 -7.90 -14.25
CA VAL A 55 -7.40 -6.85 -14.02
C VAL A 55 -8.03 -6.41 -15.33
N PRO A 56 -9.25 -5.85 -15.33
CA PRO A 56 -9.79 -5.15 -16.49
C PRO A 56 -8.81 -4.13 -17.07
N ALA A 57 -8.71 -4.02 -18.39
CA ALA A 57 -7.81 -3.08 -19.03
C ALA A 57 -8.08 -1.61 -18.61
N SER A 58 -9.34 -1.31 -18.27
CA SER A 58 -9.79 0.00 -17.74
C SER A 58 -9.27 0.33 -16.34
N PHE A 59 -8.79 -0.67 -15.59
CA PHE A 59 -8.26 -0.45 -14.24
C PHE A 59 -6.87 0.16 -14.36
N ASN A 60 -6.75 1.38 -13.82
CA ASN A 60 -5.49 2.10 -13.77
C ASN A 60 -5.19 2.43 -12.31
N ASN A 61 -3.99 2.07 -11.87
CA ASN A 61 -3.55 2.32 -10.52
C ASN A 61 -3.56 3.83 -10.24
N LYS A 62 -4.08 4.24 -9.07
CA LYS A 62 -4.15 5.62 -8.63
C LYS A 62 -3.01 5.97 -7.68
N LEU A 63 -2.46 4.98 -6.97
CA LEU A 63 -1.42 5.18 -5.95
C LEU A 63 -0.03 4.94 -6.53
N HIS A 64 0.79 5.98 -6.56
CA HIS A 64 2.13 5.93 -7.14
C HIS A 64 3.24 6.23 -6.12
N ASP A 65 2.87 6.49 -4.87
CA ASP A 65 3.73 6.95 -3.77
C ASP A 65 3.56 6.12 -2.48
N MET A 66 2.73 5.08 -2.50
CA MET A 66 2.50 4.18 -1.35
C MET A 66 3.39 2.94 -1.42
N ILE A 67 4.68 3.16 -1.64
CA ILE A 67 5.70 2.12 -1.80
C ILE A 67 6.80 2.38 -0.78
N PHE A 68 7.07 1.39 0.07
CA PHE A 68 8.13 1.45 1.06
C PHE A 68 9.04 0.24 0.93
N ILE A 69 10.33 0.50 0.75
CA ILE A 69 11.39 -0.51 0.78
C ILE A 69 12.31 -0.13 1.93
N ASP A 70 12.33 -0.94 2.99
CA ASP A 70 12.89 -0.58 4.29
C ASP A 70 12.26 0.73 4.80
N ASP A 71 13.07 1.78 4.89
CA ASP A 71 12.66 3.13 5.27
C ASP A 71 12.58 4.10 4.09
N PHE A 72 12.84 3.62 2.87
CA PHE A 72 12.73 4.43 1.66
C PHE A 72 11.28 4.48 1.19
N LYS A 73 10.69 5.68 1.17
CA LYS A 73 9.47 5.96 0.40
C LYS A 73 9.84 6.12 -1.07
N ILE A 74 9.15 5.42 -1.96
CA ILE A 74 9.38 5.47 -3.41
C ILE A 74 8.13 5.99 -4.11
N GLU A 75 8.31 7.02 -4.93
CA GLU A 75 7.31 7.52 -5.86
C GLU A 75 7.78 7.28 -7.28
N SER A 76 6.86 6.98 -8.18
CA SER A 76 7.19 6.62 -9.57
C SER A 76 6.19 7.19 -10.57
N LYS A 77 6.69 7.64 -11.71
CA LYS A 77 5.83 8.01 -12.84
C LYS A 77 6.58 7.91 -14.17
N PRO A 78 5.91 7.51 -15.26
CA PRO A 78 6.45 7.69 -16.60
C PRO A 78 6.75 9.18 -16.82
N LEU A 79 7.92 9.48 -17.39
CA LEU A 79 8.34 10.86 -17.65
C LEU A 79 9.29 10.92 -18.85
N TYR A 80 9.16 11.96 -19.67
CA TYR A 80 10.12 12.17 -20.76
C TYR A 80 11.44 12.77 -20.22
N PRO A 81 12.61 12.43 -20.82
CA PRO A 81 13.90 12.89 -20.32
C PRO A 81 14.04 14.42 -20.15
N PRO A 82 13.54 15.28 -21.08
CA PRO A 82 13.59 16.73 -20.88
C PRO A 82 12.78 17.19 -19.65
N ALA A 83 11.60 16.63 -19.44
CA ALA A 83 10.76 16.94 -18.29
C ALA A 83 11.41 16.47 -16.97
N PHE A 84 12.12 15.34 -16.98
CA PHE A 84 12.92 14.90 -15.84
C PHE A 84 14.03 15.89 -15.50
N LYS A 85 14.81 16.34 -16.50
CA LYS A 85 15.87 17.34 -16.30
C LYS A 85 15.30 18.64 -15.70
N GLN A 86 14.20 19.12 -16.25
CA GLN A 86 13.51 20.31 -15.74
C GLN A 86 13.02 20.11 -14.30
N ARG A 87 12.43 18.95 -13.97
CA ARG A 87 11.99 18.62 -12.61
C ARG A 87 13.14 18.72 -11.60
N VAL A 88 14.30 18.16 -11.96
CA VAL A 88 15.50 18.20 -11.10
C VAL A 88 16.00 19.64 -10.90
N GLN A 89 16.07 20.42 -11.98
CA GLN A 89 16.50 21.82 -11.93
C GLN A 89 15.56 22.68 -11.06
N LEU A 90 14.25 22.56 -11.27
CA LEU A 90 13.24 23.27 -10.49
C LEU A 90 13.29 22.85 -9.02
N ARG A 91 13.47 21.56 -8.74
CA ARG A 91 13.58 21.08 -7.36
C ARG A 91 14.83 21.62 -6.68
N GLU A 92 15.98 21.61 -7.35
CA GLU A 92 17.21 22.20 -6.83
C GLU A 92 17.04 23.68 -6.53
N GLN A 93 16.40 24.44 -7.43
CA GLN A 93 16.12 25.86 -7.21
C GLN A 93 15.23 26.07 -5.98
N THR A 94 14.12 25.32 -5.87
CA THR A 94 13.24 25.36 -4.69
C THR A 94 13.98 25.06 -3.38
N LEU A 95 14.96 24.14 -3.41
CA LEU A 95 15.77 23.82 -2.23
C LEU A 95 16.79 24.92 -1.88
N ARG A 96 17.32 25.63 -2.89
CA ARG A 96 18.20 26.80 -2.66
C ARG A 96 17.41 27.97 -2.10
N ASP A 97 16.19 28.18 -2.60
CA ASP A 97 15.30 29.26 -2.17
C ASP A 97 14.62 28.98 -0.82
N ALA A 98 14.81 27.79 -0.25
CA ALA A 98 14.21 27.39 1.02
C ALA A 98 14.57 28.34 2.19
N ILE A 99 15.71 29.03 2.13
CA ILE A 99 16.10 30.04 3.13
C ILE A 99 15.13 31.22 3.21
N ASN A 100 14.36 31.49 2.15
CA ASN A 100 13.40 32.59 2.09
C ASN A 100 12.04 32.25 2.71
N LYS A 101 11.86 31.00 3.18
CA LYS A 101 10.62 30.55 3.78
C LYS A 101 10.54 30.94 5.25
N PRO A 102 9.42 31.50 5.75
CA PRO A 102 9.31 31.98 7.13
C PRO A 102 9.58 30.93 8.21
N GLU A 103 9.26 29.67 7.93
CA GLU A 103 9.51 28.55 8.85
C GLU A 103 10.99 28.16 8.97
N ASN A 104 11.85 28.63 8.07
CA ASN A 104 13.23 28.19 7.98
C ASN A 104 14.18 29.20 8.63
N GLU A 105 14.98 28.73 9.59
CA GLU A 105 15.96 29.57 10.26
C GLU A 105 17.28 29.66 9.47
N SER A 106 17.85 30.86 9.42
CA SER A 106 19.10 31.11 8.68
C SER A 106 20.30 30.35 9.25
N VAL A 107 20.28 30.00 10.54
CA VAL A 107 21.32 29.19 11.20
C VAL A 107 21.41 27.76 10.65
N ASN A 108 20.33 27.27 10.01
CA ASN A 108 20.24 25.94 9.42
C ASN A 108 20.73 25.92 7.96
N ALA A 109 21.05 27.08 7.37
CA ALA A 109 21.59 27.17 6.02
C ALA A 109 23.00 26.53 5.91
N PRO A 110 23.40 26.00 4.74
CA PRO A 110 22.58 25.86 3.53
C PRO A 110 21.52 24.75 3.68
N PHE A 111 20.43 24.85 2.90
CA PHE A 111 19.32 23.87 2.91
C PHE A 111 19.57 22.66 1.98
N ILE A 112 20.61 22.73 1.15
CA ILE A 112 21.24 21.59 0.49
C ILE A 112 22.61 21.42 1.14
N LYS A 113 22.81 20.33 1.88
CA LYS A 113 24.09 19.99 2.50
C LYS A 113 25.03 19.34 1.50
N GLU A 114 24.48 18.50 0.62
CA GLU A 114 25.24 17.87 -0.46
C GLU A 114 24.36 17.58 -1.68
N LYS A 115 24.97 17.66 -2.86
CA LYS A 115 24.38 17.25 -4.13
C LYS A 115 25.25 16.17 -4.77
N ILE A 116 24.73 14.95 -4.85
CA ILE A 116 25.45 13.77 -5.33
C ILE A 116 24.91 13.40 -6.71
N ILE A 117 25.73 13.55 -7.75
CA ILE A 117 25.34 13.20 -9.12
C ILE A 117 25.45 11.68 -9.29
N LEU A 118 24.38 11.05 -9.78
CA LEU A 118 24.38 9.62 -10.05
C LEU A 118 25.11 9.32 -11.38
N PRO A 119 25.88 8.21 -11.44
CA PRO A 119 26.64 7.86 -12.63
C PRO A 119 25.73 7.59 -13.83
N GLY A 120 26.24 7.86 -15.03
CA GLY A 120 25.51 7.65 -16.29
C GLY A 120 24.36 8.62 -16.51
N GLY A 121 24.34 9.77 -15.81
CA GLY A 121 23.25 10.75 -15.93
C GLY A 121 21.91 10.24 -15.40
N ARG A 122 21.92 9.21 -14.54
CA ARG A 122 20.72 8.57 -13.98
C ARG A 122 19.95 9.47 -13.00
N GLY A 123 20.51 10.61 -12.60
CA GLY A 123 19.84 11.57 -11.73
C GLY A 123 20.74 12.15 -10.66
N VAL A 124 20.16 12.49 -9.52
CA VAL A 124 20.83 13.19 -8.41
C VAL A 124 20.24 12.76 -7.07
N ILE A 125 21.06 12.76 -6.02
CA ILE A 125 20.62 12.68 -4.62
C ILE A 125 20.92 14.02 -3.96
N PHE A 126 19.92 14.62 -3.33
CA PHE A 126 20.08 15.77 -2.46
C PHE A 126 20.09 15.30 -1.01
N ASP A 127 21.13 15.64 -0.27
CA ASP A 127 21.11 15.67 1.18
C ASP A 127 20.62 17.07 1.58
N ARG A 128 19.39 17.17 2.08
CA ARG A 128 18.72 18.44 2.33
C ARG A 128 18.11 18.49 3.72
N ASN A 129 17.89 19.69 4.24
CA ASN A 129 17.18 19.88 5.50
C ASN A 129 15.70 19.49 5.36
N ILE A 130 15.07 19.21 6.50
CA ILE A 130 13.62 19.22 6.65
C ILE A 130 13.17 20.68 6.85
N SER A 131 12.08 21.08 6.21
CA SER A 131 11.58 22.46 6.29
C SER A 131 10.99 22.70 7.69
N GLY A 132 11.37 23.79 8.35
CA GLY A 132 10.91 24.09 9.70
C GLY A 132 11.67 23.39 10.83
N GLU A 133 12.72 22.63 10.52
CA GLU A 133 13.49 21.87 11.51
C GLU A 133 14.98 22.25 11.54
N ASP A 134 15.66 21.85 12.61
CA ASP A 134 17.11 21.90 12.76
C ASP A 134 17.81 21.08 11.66
N ASP A 135 18.95 21.55 11.15
CA ASP A 135 19.69 20.85 10.09
C ASP A 135 20.46 19.59 10.53
N LEU A 136 20.17 19.08 11.73
CA LEU A 136 20.51 17.72 12.16
C LEU A 136 19.54 16.69 11.58
N GLY A 137 18.26 17.08 11.41
CA GLY A 137 17.22 16.28 10.78
C GLY A 137 17.19 16.59 9.29
N ARG A 138 17.46 15.58 8.46
CA ARG A 138 17.64 15.77 7.02
C ARG A 138 16.94 14.68 6.23
N VAL A 139 16.83 14.89 4.92
CA VAL A 139 16.28 13.92 3.97
C VAL A 139 17.30 13.67 2.89
N LEU A 140 17.58 12.40 2.63
CA LEU A 140 18.18 11.94 1.39
C LEU A 140 17.06 11.85 0.34
N GLU A 141 17.02 12.80 -0.59
CA GLU A 141 16.03 12.89 -1.66
C GLU A 141 16.68 12.57 -3.01
N ALA A 142 16.46 11.36 -3.51
CA ALA A 142 16.92 10.95 -4.83
C ALA A 142 15.87 11.24 -5.92
N HIS A 143 16.31 11.85 -7.01
CA HIS A 143 15.58 11.92 -8.27
C HIS A 143 16.29 11.02 -9.27
N VAL A 144 15.63 9.95 -9.69
CA VAL A 144 16.24 8.92 -10.56
C VAL A 144 15.45 8.78 -11.85
N PHE A 145 16.14 8.58 -12.97
CA PHE A 145 15.54 8.31 -14.27
C PHE A 145 16.14 7.04 -14.87
N VAL A 146 15.28 6.06 -15.14
CA VAL A 146 15.67 4.79 -15.76
C VAL A 146 14.50 4.24 -16.57
N ASN A 147 14.76 3.85 -17.82
CA ASN A 147 13.79 3.25 -18.74
C ASN A 147 12.46 4.02 -18.86
N MET A 148 12.54 5.33 -19.13
CA MET A 148 11.38 6.24 -19.27
C MET A 148 10.52 6.44 -18.01
N THR A 149 10.95 5.90 -16.87
CA THR A 149 10.32 6.13 -15.56
C THR A 149 11.20 7.03 -14.73
N ALA A 150 10.57 8.03 -14.11
CA ALA A 150 11.17 8.88 -13.12
C ALA A 150 10.73 8.47 -11.72
N PHE A 151 11.69 8.31 -10.82
CA PHE A 151 11.48 7.98 -9.43
C PHE A 151 11.86 9.15 -8.53
N ILE A 152 11.16 9.27 -7.41
CA ILE A 152 11.57 10.08 -6.26
C ILE A 152 11.70 9.11 -5.09
N ILE A 153 12.85 9.09 -4.44
CA ILE A 153 13.10 8.22 -3.28
C ILE A 153 13.52 9.10 -2.12
N THR A 154 12.84 8.96 -0.98
CA THR A 154 13.14 9.76 0.21
C THR A 154 13.35 8.86 1.42
N ALA A 155 14.37 9.19 2.22
CA ALA A 155 14.54 8.68 3.58
C ALA A 155 15.01 9.81 4.49
N GLU A 156 14.43 9.89 5.68
CA GLU A 156 14.91 10.78 6.73
C GLU A 156 16.18 10.21 7.36
N ILE A 157 17.05 11.11 7.80
CA ILE A 157 18.31 10.78 8.47
C ILE A 157 18.57 11.76 9.61
N LEU A 158 19.19 11.25 10.66
CA LEU A 158 19.81 12.03 11.70
C LEU A 158 21.32 12.20 11.44
N ASP A 159 21.85 13.43 11.54
CA ASP A 159 23.29 13.70 11.42
C ASP A 159 23.76 14.77 12.42
N LEU A 160 24.44 14.32 13.48
CA LEU A 160 25.09 15.16 14.49
C LEU A 160 26.62 15.30 14.27
N SER A 161 27.13 15.06 13.05
CA SER A 161 28.58 15.08 12.78
C SER A 161 29.19 16.48 12.89
N SER A 162 28.38 17.53 12.73
CA SER A 162 28.82 18.91 12.85
C SER A 162 29.18 19.28 14.29
N THR A 163 30.28 20.01 14.46
CA THR A 163 30.78 20.44 15.78
C THR A 163 29.79 21.33 16.53
N LYS A 164 28.86 22.01 15.85
CA LYS A 164 27.80 22.80 16.51
C LYS A 164 26.85 21.94 17.37
N TYR A 165 26.83 20.62 17.15
CA TYR A 165 25.96 19.69 17.87
C TYR A 165 26.64 18.94 19.01
N ILE A 166 27.85 19.33 19.44
CA ILE A 166 28.57 18.66 20.54
C ILE A 166 27.71 18.49 21.80
N GLU A 167 27.00 19.53 22.23
CA GLU A 167 26.14 19.45 23.43
C GLU A 167 24.91 18.58 23.19
N ARG A 168 24.30 18.66 22.00
CA ARG A 168 23.15 17.81 21.62
C ARG A 168 23.58 16.34 21.61
N LYS A 169 24.75 16.03 21.04
CA LYS A 169 25.34 14.69 20.97
C LYS A 169 25.52 14.07 22.36
N LYS A 170 25.96 14.84 23.36
CA LYS A 170 26.06 14.37 24.77
C LYS A 170 24.71 13.90 25.31
N THR A 171 23.61 14.56 24.94
CA THR A 171 22.25 14.17 25.36
C THR A 171 21.82 12.84 24.74
N TYR A 172 22.10 12.63 23.45
CA TYR A 172 21.81 11.36 22.76
C TYR A 172 22.64 10.20 23.32
N ILE A 173 23.93 10.43 23.60
CA ILE A 173 24.80 9.44 24.25
C ILE A 173 24.25 9.05 25.62
N LYS A 174 23.81 10.02 26.43
CA LYS A 174 23.16 9.76 27.73
C LYS A 174 21.86 8.97 27.60
N ALA A 175 21.15 9.12 26.48
CA ALA A 175 19.95 8.36 26.14
C ALA A 175 20.26 6.98 25.54
N GLY A 176 21.53 6.59 25.42
CA GLY A 176 21.96 5.26 24.96
C GLY A 176 22.13 5.13 23.45
N PHE A 177 22.15 6.23 22.69
CA PHE A 177 22.36 6.19 21.24
C PHE A 177 23.83 5.90 20.90
N THR A 178 24.04 5.08 19.89
CA THR A 178 25.34 4.79 19.29
C THR A 178 25.75 5.87 18.27
N GLU A 179 27.02 5.89 17.87
CA GLU A 179 27.51 6.84 16.86
C GLU A 179 26.78 6.67 15.52
N ASP A 180 26.50 5.44 15.10
CA ASP A 180 25.80 5.15 13.85
C ASP A 180 24.34 5.63 13.87
N GLN A 181 23.67 5.55 15.02
CA GLN A 181 22.31 6.07 15.19
C GLN A 181 22.26 7.60 15.24
N MET A 182 23.37 8.26 15.57
CA MET A 182 23.48 9.73 15.59
C MET A 182 23.96 10.29 14.24
N ASN A 183 24.49 9.45 13.36
CA ASN A 183 25.04 9.85 12.07
C ASN A 183 24.66 8.83 10.99
N GLU A 184 23.39 8.82 10.63
CA GLU A 184 22.80 7.78 9.78
C GLU A 184 23.14 7.96 8.29
N LYS A 185 23.63 9.14 7.89
CA LYS A 185 23.89 9.50 6.49
C LYS A 185 24.73 8.46 5.74
N PRO A 186 25.91 7.99 6.21
CA PRO A 186 26.76 7.11 5.42
C PRO A 186 26.07 5.78 5.09
N ALA A 187 25.49 5.12 6.11
CA ALA A 187 24.79 3.85 5.94
C ALA A 187 23.53 4.02 5.07
N LYS A 188 22.75 5.08 5.30
CA LYS A 188 21.53 5.33 4.54
C LYS A 188 21.80 5.66 3.08
N LEU A 189 22.82 6.45 2.80
CA LEU A 189 23.24 6.79 1.44
C LEU A 189 23.71 5.54 0.68
N ALA A 190 24.49 4.67 1.33
CA ALA A 190 24.93 3.41 0.73
C ALA A 190 23.73 2.49 0.40
N ALA A 191 22.77 2.37 1.33
CA ALA A 191 21.55 1.60 1.10
C ALA A 191 20.69 2.18 -0.03
N LEU A 192 20.54 3.52 -0.10
CA LEU A 192 19.84 4.21 -1.17
C LEU A 192 20.51 3.98 -2.53
N GLN A 193 21.84 4.06 -2.60
CA GLN A 193 22.58 3.78 -3.82
C GLN A 193 22.45 2.31 -4.27
N SER A 194 22.45 1.36 -3.33
CA SER A 194 22.17 -0.05 -3.62
C SER A 194 20.77 -0.22 -4.22
N LEU A 195 19.74 0.34 -3.60
CA LEU A 195 18.36 0.33 -4.10
C LEU A 195 18.27 0.90 -5.52
N ILE A 196 18.86 2.07 -5.76
CA ILE A 196 18.89 2.74 -7.07
C ILE A 196 19.60 1.88 -8.13
N SER A 197 20.62 1.11 -7.77
CA SER A 197 21.33 0.23 -8.70
C SER A 197 20.47 -0.91 -9.23
N ARG A 198 19.44 -1.32 -8.47
CA ARG A 198 18.54 -2.44 -8.77
C ARG A 198 17.22 -2.02 -9.40
N LEU A 199 16.98 -0.71 -9.46
CA LEU A 199 15.74 -0.10 -9.94
C LEU A 199 15.70 -0.02 -11.47
N SER A 200 14.56 -0.38 -12.05
CA SER A 200 14.26 -0.26 -13.48
C SER A 200 12.85 0.26 -13.69
N GLY A 201 12.67 1.13 -14.68
CA GLY A 201 11.34 1.45 -15.22
C GLY A 201 10.78 0.28 -16.04
N ARG A 202 9.45 0.14 -16.04
CA ARG A 202 8.66 -0.81 -16.86
C ARG A 202 7.21 -0.32 -16.95
N LYS A 203 6.41 -0.90 -17.83
CA LYS A 203 4.94 -0.77 -17.72
C LYS A 203 4.41 -1.69 -16.62
N ASP A 204 3.25 -1.36 -16.08
CA ASP A 204 2.63 -2.13 -15.00
C ASP A 204 2.23 -3.55 -15.43
N GLU A 205 1.85 -3.71 -16.70
CA GLU A 205 1.51 -4.97 -17.34
C GLU A 205 2.72 -5.83 -17.75
N ASP A 206 3.93 -5.25 -17.78
CA ASP A 206 5.14 -6.02 -18.09
C ASP A 206 5.55 -6.83 -16.85
N ILE A 207 5.51 -8.17 -16.93
CA ILE A 207 5.92 -9.06 -15.84
C ILE A 207 7.43 -9.37 -15.95
N PRO A 208 8.27 -8.88 -15.02
CA PRO A 208 9.71 -9.15 -15.09
C PRO A 208 10.01 -10.60 -14.74
N SER A 209 10.77 -11.30 -15.60
CA SER A 209 11.24 -12.67 -15.36
C SER A 209 12.30 -12.78 -14.26
N ALA A 210 13.00 -11.67 -13.95
CA ALA A 210 13.98 -11.62 -12.88
C ALA A 210 13.31 -11.65 -11.50
N LYS A 211 13.98 -12.27 -10.53
CA LYS A 211 13.58 -12.21 -9.11
C LYS A 211 13.68 -10.78 -8.59
N GLY A 212 12.65 -10.35 -7.88
CA GLY A 212 12.50 -8.98 -7.43
C GLY A 212 11.05 -8.59 -7.23
N VAL A 213 10.87 -7.32 -6.96
CA VAL A 213 9.64 -6.71 -6.47
C VAL A 213 9.09 -5.74 -7.51
N CYS A 214 7.84 -5.94 -7.90
CA CYS A 214 7.10 -5.03 -8.76
C CYS A 214 6.52 -3.87 -7.95
N ILE A 215 6.83 -2.65 -8.39
CA ILE A 215 6.24 -1.40 -7.90
C ILE A 215 5.53 -0.71 -9.08
N PRO A 216 4.70 0.32 -8.86
CA PRO A 216 4.08 1.06 -9.95
C PRO A 216 5.16 1.56 -10.93
N ASN A 217 4.94 1.35 -12.23
CA ASN A 217 5.84 1.72 -13.33
C ASN A 217 7.31 1.28 -13.18
N GLY A 218 7.59 0.31 -12.31
CA GLY A 218 8.94 0.02 -11.86
C GLY A 218 9.14 -1.39 -11.34
N PHE A 219 10.41 -1.76 -11.25
CA PHE A 219 10.86 -3.06 -10.76
C PHE A 219 12.16 -2.90 -9.99
N ILE A 220 12.26 -3.59 -8.87
CA ILE A 220 13.46 -3.64 -8.04
C ILE A 220 13.94 -5.07 -8.03
N ARG A 221 15.11 -5.33 -8.62
CA ARG A 221 15.74 -6.66 -8.59
C ARG A 221 16.14 -7.03 -7.16
N ASP A 222 16.01 -8.29 -6.80
CA ASP A 222 16.52 -8.80 -5.52
C ASP A 222 18.05 -8.68 -5.45
N ASP A 223 18.58 -8.47 -4.25
CA ASP A 223 19.98 -8.69 -3.91
C ASP A 223 20.10 -9.84 -2.88
N SER A 224 21.26 -9.99 -2.25
CA SER A 224 21.48 -10.98 -1.20
C SER A 224 20.90 -10.57 0.16
N GLY A 225 20.37 -9.35 0.29
CA GLY A 225 19.81 -8.80 1.52
C GLY A 225 18.36 -9.21 1.73
N GLN A 226 17.88 -9.01 2.95
CA GLN A 226 16.45 -9.03 3.25
C GLN A 226 15.98 -7.59 3.40
N HIS A 227 15.00 -7.21 2.60
CA HIS A 227 14.38 -5.89 2.63
C HIS A 227 12.95 -5.99 3.12
N ILE A 228 12.49 -5.03 3.91
CA ILE A 228 11.08 -4.89 4.23
C ILE A 228 10.38 -4.27 3.01
N GLU A 229 9.35 -4.92 2.51
CA GLU A 229 8.60 -4.50 1.32
C GLU A 229 7.17 -4.24 1.73
N LYS A 230 6.68 -3.00 1.52
CA LYS A 230 5.28 -2.63 1.71
C LYS A 230 4.79 -1.93 0.46
N ILE A 231 3.79 -2.52 -0.19
CA ILE A 231 3.41 -2.15 -1.56
C ILE A 231 1.91 -2.09 -1.63
N THR A 232 1.39 -0.92 -2.01
CA THR A 232 -0.05 -0.71 -2.18
C THR A 232 -0.35 -0.29 -3.61
N PHE A 233 -1.36 -0.93 -4.20
CA PHE A 233 -2.00 -0.51 -5.43
C PHE A 233 -3.49 -0.24 -5.14
N SER A 234 -4.06 0.75 -5.80
CA SER A 234 -5.49 1.04 -5.72
C SER A 234 -6.04 1.37 -7.10
N TYR A 235 -7.12 0.71 -7.48
CA TYR A 235 -7.84 0.95 -8.72
C TYR A 235 -9.21 1.48 -8.36
N GLU A 236 -9.55 2.65 -8.88
CA GLU A 236 -10.80 3.31 -8.57
C GLU A 236 -11.50 3.78 -9.84
N ASN A 237 -12.81 3.54 -9.89
CA ASN A 237 -13.74 4.08 -10.86
C ASN A 237 -15.03 4.56 -10.15
N ASP A 238 -16.05 4.91 -10.92
CA ASP A 238 -17.32 5.44 -10.39
C ASP A 238 -18.12 4.39 -9.60
N ASP A 239 -17.93 3.10 -9.90
CA ASP A 239 -18.65 2.00 -9.27
C ASP A 239 -17.90 1.41 -8.07
N LEU A 240 -16.56 1.33 -8.12
CA LEU A 240 -15.76 0.41 -7.30
C LEU A 240 -14.36 0.94 -6.95
N ILE A 241 -13.86 0.45 -5.81
CA ILE A 241 -12.47 0.57 -5.36
C ILE A 241 -11.91 -0.84 -5.18
N LEU A 242 -10.81 -1.16 -5.85
CA LEU A 242 -10.01 -2.37 -5.64
C LEU A 242 -8.66 -1.97 -5.03
N GLY A 243 -8.42 -2.38 -3.78
CA GLY A 243 -7.14 -2.22 -3.10
C GLY A 243 -6.37 -3.54 -3.08
N VAL A 244 -5.06 -3.47 -3.30
CA VAL A 244 -4.14 -4.59 -3.10
C VAL A 244 -2.97 -4.10 -2.27
N TYR A 245 -2.70 -4.76 -1.15
CA TYR A 245 -1.59 -4.43 -0.28
C TYR A 245 -0.80 -5.69 0.09
N THR A 246 0.52 -5.63 -0.02
CA THR A 246 1.41 -6.70 0.40
C THR A 246 2.49 -6.19 1.33
N ASN A 247 2.81 -7.01 2.34
CA ASN A 247 3.83 -6.73 3.32
C ASN A 247 4.59 -8.01 3.69
N ASN A 248 5.89 -8.02 3.44
CA ASN A 248 6.73 -9.19 3.70
C ASN A 248 7.26 -9.26 5.16
N LYS A 249 6.95 -8.26 5.99
CA LYS A 249 7.31 -8.22 7.42
C LYS A 249 6.35 -9.04 8.29
N TYR A 250 5.10 -9.25 7.84
CA TYR A 250 4.14 -10.02 8.63
C TYR A 250 4.48 -11.50 8.58
N PRO A 251 4.80 -12.14 9.73
CA PRO A 251 5.03 -13.57 9.77
C PRO A 251 3.70 -14.33 9.67
N GLY A 252 3.76 -15.56 9.18
CA GLY A 252 2.65 -16.49 9.28
C GLY A 252 2.20 -16.68 10.72
N SER A 253 0.89 -16.78 10.94
CA SER A 253 0.30 -16.96 12.27
C SER A 253 -0.99 -17.78 12.22
N ASN A 254 -1.37 -18.34 13.36
CA ASN A 254 -2.67 -19.01 13.51
C ASN A 254 -3.85 -18.03 13.61
N ASP A 255 -3.61 -16.72 13.56
CA ASP A 255 -4.66 -15.69 13.55
C ASP A 255 -5.07 -15.37 12.11
N THR A 256 -5.78 -16.32 11.48
CA THR A 256 -6.28 -16.15 10.10
C THR A 256 -7.65 -15.47 10.08
N LEU A 257 -8.09 -15.01 8.91
CA LEU A 257 -9.41 -14.41 8.68
C LEU A 257 -10.54 -15.25 9.30
N PHE A 258 -10.47 -16.58 9.19
CA PHE A 258 -11.49 -17.47 9.74
C PHE A 258 -11.42 -17.60 11.26
N ASN A 259 -10.24 -17.49 11.87
CA ASN A 259 -10.09 -17.44 13.32
C ASN A 259 -10.75 -16.19 13.92
N ARG A 260 -10.83 -15.11 13.14
CA ARG A 260 -11.48 -13.83 13.51
C ARG A 260 -12.99 -13.79 13.25
N THR A 261 -13.61 -14.91 12.86
CA THR A 261 -15.05 -15.01 12.50
C THR A 261 -15.98 -14.33 13.52
N ALA A 262 -15.82 -14.63 14.81
CA ALA A 262 -16.76 -14.15 15.83
C ALA A 262 -16.69 -12.62 16.02
N GLU A 263 -15.50 -12.04 15.88
CA GLU A 263 -15.28 -10.60 15.95
C GLU A 263 -15.83 -9.90 14.70
N ILE A 264 -15.54 -10.43 13.51
CA ILE A 264 -16.04 -9.90 12.24
C ILE A 264 -17.57 -9.89 12.22
N GLU A 265 -18.21 -11.02 12.53
CA GLU A 265 -19.68 -11.13 12.56
C GLU A 265 -20.32 -10.18 13.58
N LYS A 266 -19.63 -9.88 14.70
CA LYS A 266 -20.09 -8.88 15.66
C LYS A 266 -20.02 -7.48 15.06
N THR A 267 -18.92 -7.14 14.38
CA THR A 267 -18.74 -5.84 13.72
C THR A 267 -19.77 -5.62 12.60
N LEU A 268 -20.00 -6.63 11.74
CA LEU A 268 -20.98 -6.56 10.67
C LEU A 268 -22.39 -6.24 11.21
N LYS A 269 -22.79 -6.87 12.32
CA LYS A 269 -24.08 -6.56 12.97
C LYS A 269 -24.17 -5.12 13.49
N ILE A 270 -23.07 -4.55 13.97
CA ILE A 270 -23.03 -3.16 14.46
C ILE A 270 -23.19 -2.18 13.29
N THR A 271 -22.71 -2.54 12.11
CA THR A 271 -22.75 -1.71 10.89
C THR A 271 -23.94 -2.02 9.97
N ASP A 272 -24.93 -2.78 10.44
CA ASP A 272 -26.09 -3.26 9.65
C ASP A 272 -25.69 -4.04 8.38
N GLN A 273 -24.52 -4.66 8.41
CA GLN A 273 -24.02 -5.55 7.37
C GLN A 273 -24.22 -7.03 7.74
N HIS A 274 -24.07 -7.90 6.75
CA HIS A 274 -24.14 -9.34 6.90
C HIS A 274 -23.12 -10.05 6.00
N THR A 275 -22.76 -11.27 6.38
CA THR A 275 -21.92 -12.14 5.56
C THR A 275 -22.74 -12.69 4.39
N ILE A 276 -22.27 -12.43 3.17
CA ILE A 276 -22.80 -13.03 1.93
C ILE A 276 -22.18 -14.41 1.73
N LYS A 277 -20.85 -14.51 1.83
CA LYS A 277 -20.11 -15.75 1.61
C LYS A 277 -18.73 -15.68 2.26
N LYS A 278 -18.22 -16.79 2.76
CA LYS A 278 -16.80 -16.95 3.11
C LYS A 278 -16.28 -18.30 2.66
N TYR A 279 -15.05 -18.35 2.16
CA TYR A 279 -14.48 -19.57 1.56
C TYR A 279 -12.96 -19.52 1.48
N ALA A 280 -12.32 -20.68 1.51
CA ALA A 280 -10.88 -20.82 1.28
C ALA A 280 -10.62 -21.11 -0.20
N LEU A 281 -9.47 -20.67 -0.69
CA LEU A 281 -9.03 -20.87 -2.08
C LEU A 281 -7.49 -20.89 -2.14
N SER A 282 -6.94 -21.42 -3.24
CA SER A 282 -5.49 -21.40 -3.49
C SER A 282 -5.16 -21.12 -4.97
N PRO A 283 -5.59 -19.97 -5.51
CA PRO A 283 -5.35 -19.60 -6.90
C PRO A 283 -3.84 -19.49 -7.16
N GLY A 284 -3.36 -20.09 -8.24
CA GLY A 284 -1.93 -20.11 -8.56
C GLY A 284 -1.02 -20.68 -7.45
N GLY A 285 -1.59 -21.49 -6.54
CA GLY A 285 -0.88 -22.02 -5.37
C GLY A 285 -0.66 -21.01 -4.23
N VAL A 286 -1.40 -19.89 -4.20
CA VAL A 286 -1.37 -18.89 -3.12
C VAL A 286 -2.51 -19.20 -2.13
N PRO A 287 -2.23 -19.79 -0.95
CA PRO A 287 -3.27 -20.09 0.04
C PRO A 287 -3.94 -18.80 0.52
N ALA A 288 -5.27 -18.76 0.47
CA ALA A 288 -6.04 -17.59 0.85
C ALA A 288 -7.39 -17.94 1.49
N GLN A 289 -7.91 -16.99 2.26
CA GLN A 289 -9.26 -16.99 2.79
C GLN A 289 -9.97 -15.72 2.31
N ALA A 290 -11.19 -15.86 1.82
CA ALA A 290 -12.03 -14.76 1.35
C ALA A 290 -13.29 -14.63 2.22
N TRP A 291 -13.71 -13.39 2.46
CA TRP A 291 -14.93 -13.03 3.17
C TRP A 291 -15.64 -11.91 2.42
N LEU A 292 -16.89 -12.15 2.05
CA LEU A 292 -17.72 -11.22 1.31
C LEU A 292 -18.85 -10.78 2.23
N SER A 293 -18.94 -9.49 2.51
CA SER A 293 -20.05 -8.89 3.24
C SER A 293 -20.80 -7.88 2.37
N GLY A 294 -22.03 -7.61 2.78
CA GLY A 294 -22.83 -6.54 2.22
C GLY A 294 -23.83 -5.98 3.22
N GLY A 295 -24.43 -4.85 2.87
CA GLY A 295 -25.40 -4.15 3.71
C GLY A 295 -25.88 -2.87 3.04
N PRO A 296 -26.58 -2.00 3.76
CA PRO A 296 -26.94 -0.68 3.26
C PRO A 296 -25.81 0.34 3.51
N GLN A 297 -25.74 1.35 2.64
CA GLN A 297 -25.01 2.59 2.86
C GLN A 297 -25.84 3.79 2.36
N THR A 298 -25.55 4.97 2.89
CA THR A 298 -26.21 6.22 2.44
C THR A 298 -25.26 7.00 1.54
N VAL A 299 -25.63 7.18 0.27
CA VAL A 299 -24.87 7.98 -0.71
C VAL A 299 -25.80 9.01 -1.34
N ASP A 300 -25.44 10.29 -1.23
CA ASP A 300 -26.28 11.44 -1.63
C ASP A 300 -27.73 11.34 -1.10
N ASN A 301 -27.89 11.08 0.20
CA ASN A 301 -29.20 10.91 0.86
C ASN A 301 -30.06 9.74 0.34
N ASN A 302 -29.49 8.82 -0.44
CA ASN A 302 -30.18 7.62 -0.93
C ASN A 302 -29.57 6.37 -0.31
N VAL A 303 -30.42 5.42 0.07
CA VAL A 303 -29.97 4.09 0.53
C VAL A 303 -29.56 3.26 -0.69
N ASN A 304 -28.31 2.81 -0.69
CA ASN A 304 -27.70 2.02 -1.75
C ASN A 304 -27.07 0.75 -1.14
N PRO A 305 -26.89 -0.32 -1.94
CA PRO A 305 -26.14 -1.47 -1.47
C PRO A 305 -24.67 -1.13 -1.26
N LEU A 306 -24.10 -1.67 -0.19
CA LEU A 306 -22.69 -1.74 0.12
C LEU A 306 -22.23 -3.18 -0.06
N TYR A 307 -21.10 -3.36 -0.72
CA TYR A 307 -20.38 -4.60 -0.87
C TYR A 307 -18.95 -4.37 -0.39
N GLU A 308 -18.46 -5.23 0.49
CA GLU A 308 -17.10 -5.22 1.03
C GLU A 308 -16.55 -6.64 1.00
N PHE A 309 -15.68 -6.92 0.04
CA PHE A 309 -15.13 -8.25 -0.17
C PHE A 309 -13.63 -8.23 0.05
N ASP A 310 -13.18 -9.07 0.97
CA ASP A 310 -11.78 -9.15 1.36
C ASP A 310 -11.21 -10.54 1.12
N LEU A 311 -9.94 -10.57 0.75
CA LEU A 311 -9.11 -11.76 0.65
C LEU A 311 -7.83 -11.51 1.41
N TYR A 312 -7.45 -12.49 2.23
CA TYR A 312 -6.18 -12.51 2.93
C TYR A 312 -5.42 -13.77 2.51
N ALA A 313 -4.24 -13.56 1.93
CA ALA A 313 -3.36 -14.59 1.40
C ALA A 313 -2.12 -14.74 2.28
N ASN A 314 -1.67 -15.99 2.41
CA ASN A 314 -0.52 -16.40 3.22
C ASN A 314 -0.62 -16.08 4.72
N GLU A 315 -1.79 -15.83 5.30
CA GLU A 315 -1.89 -15.52 6.74
C GLU A 315 -1.28 -16.58 7.65
N ALA A 316 -1.44 -17.86 7.32
CA ALA A 316 -0.87 -18.96 8.08
C ALA A 316 0.64 -19.16 7.85
N ASP A 317 1.11 -18.90 6.62
CA ASP A 317 2.42 -19.36 6.14
C ASP A 317 3.30 -18.23 5.58
N ALA A 318 2.97 -16.96 5.90
CA ALA A 318 3.68 -15.81 5.36
C ALA A 318 5.17 -15.86 5.72
N ALA A 319 5.97 -15.62 4.70
CA ALA A 319 7.42 -15.57 4.76
C ALA A 319 7.93 -14.49 3.80
N PRO A 320 9.19 -14.03 3.90
CA PRO A 320 9.70 -12.98 3.01
C PRO A 320 9.55 -13.28 1.51
N ALA A 321 9.67 -14.54 1.10
CA ALA A 321 9.48 -14.99 -0.29
C ALA A 321 8.00 -15.23 -0.67
N LYS A 322 7.11 -15.33 0.31
CA LYS A 322 5.65 -15.52 0.18
C LYS A 322 4.95 -14.48 1.06
N PRO A 323 5.05 -13.19 0.70
CA PRO A 323 4.67 -12.11 1.61
C PRO A 323 3.16 -12.15 1.88
N TRP A 324 2.74 -11.68 3.04
CA TRP A 324 1.32 -11.52 3.31
C TRP A 324 0.70 -10.58 2.25
N LEU A 325 -0.51 -10.90 1.81
CA LEU A 325 -1.25 -10.14 0.80
C LEU A 325 -2.69 -9.96 1.28
N THR A 326 -3.19 -8.73 1.22
CA THR A 326 -4.62 -8.46 1.26
C THR A 326 -5.08 -7.87 -0.07
N MET A 327 -6.26 -8.31 -0.50
CA MET A 327 -6.96 -7.73 -1.63
C MET A 327 -8.40 -7.45 -1.20
N GLY A 328 -8.88 -6.24 -1.42
CA GLY A 328 -10.22 -5.82 -1.07
C GLY A 328 -10.91 -5.14 -2.24
N ILE A 329 -12.16 -5.48 -2.53
CA ILE A 329 -13.02 -4.72 -3.45
C ILE A 329 -14.26 -4.23 -2.72
N ASN A 330 -14.58 -2.95 -2.85
CA ASN A 330 -15.77 -2.36 -2.27
C ASN A 330 -16.35 -1.22 -3.11
N ASN A 331 -17.54 -0.77 -2.73
CA ASN A 331 -18.16 0.43 -3.28
C ASN A 331 -18.51 1.45 -2.19
N PHE A 332 -17.65 1.59 -1.18
CA PHE A 332 -17.84 2.57 -0.12
C PHE A 332 -17.98 3.98 -0.71
N ASP A 333 -18.99 4.73 -0.27
CA ASP A 333 -19.37 6.06 -0.78
C ASP A 333 -19.64 6.11 -2.31
N LYS A 334 -19.90 4.96 -2.95
CA LYS A 334 -20.13 4.85 -4.40
C LYS A 334 -21.45 4.17 -4.73
N LYS A 335 -22.19 4.78 -5.68
CA LYS A 335 -23.39 4.20 -6.29
C LYS A 335 -22.99 3.22 -7.38
N THR A 336 -22.69 1.99 -6.97
CA THR A 336 -22.39 0.90 -7.91
C THR A 336 -23.61 0.56 -8.75
N ARG A 337 -23.41 0.35 -10.06
CA ARG A 337 -24.46 -0.21 -10.94
C ARG A 337 -24.55 -1.74 -10.87
N TYR A 338 -23.63 -2.39 -10.16
CA TYR A 338 -23.55 -3.84 -10.10
C TYR A 338 -24.46 -4.40 -9.01
N SER A 339 -25.21 -5.45 -9.34
CA SER A 339 -25.91 -6.26 -8.35
C SER A 339 -24.94 -7.11 -7.53
N GLU A 340 -25.43 -7.68 -6.42
CA GLU A 340 -24.63 -8.59 -5.58
C GLU A 340 -24.02 -9.75 -6.39
N ALA A 341 -24.82 -10.41 -7.24
CA ALA A 341 -24.35 -11.51 -8.07
C ALA A 341 -23.26 -11.06 -9.07
N GLN A 342 -23.41 -9.86 -9.63
CA GLN A 342 -22.41 -9.27 -10.52
C GLN A 342 -21.12 -8.92 -9.78
N MET A 343 -21.23 -8.37 -8.57
CA MET A 343 -20.09 -8.09 -7.70
C MET A 343 -19.32 -9.36 -7.34
N ILE A 344 -20.02 -10.43 -6.97
CA ILE A 344 -19.41 -11.74 -6.71
C ILE A 344 -18.71 -12.25 -7.97
N GLU A 345 -19.29 -12.08 -9.16
CA GLU A 345 -18.64 -12.50 -10.42
C GLU A 345 -17.36 -11.68 -10.71
N ILE A 346 -17.38 -10.36 -10.49
CA ILE A 346 -16.19 -9.49 -10.62
C ILE A 346 -15.08 -9.98 -9.68
N TRP A 347 -15.43 -10.17 -8.41
CA TRP A 347 -14.54 -10.65 -7.38
C TRP A 347 -13.93 -12.01 -7.71
N ASP A 348 -14.77 -12.99 -8.06
CA ASP A 348 -14.33 -14.34 -8.38
C ASP A 348 -13.37 -14.32 -9.59
N ARG A 349 -13.58 -13.47 -10.61
CA ARG A 349 -12.64 -13.33 -11.74
C ARG A 349 -11.29 -12.74 -11.30
N LEU A 350 -11.30 -11.74 -10.42
CA LEU A 350 -10.07 -11.13 -9.89
C LEU A 350 -9.27 -12.11 -9.02
N VAL A 351 -9.89 -12.69 -7.99
CA VAL A 351 -9.18 -13.58 -7.04
C VAL A 351 -8.68 -14.85 -7.70
N ASN A 352 -9.40 -15.42 -8.67
CA ASN A 352 -8.95 -16.65 -9.33
C ASN A 352 -7.76 -16.43 -10.28
N SER A 353 -7.43 -15.18 -10.62
CA SER A 353 -6.25 -14.84 -11.42
C SER A 353 -4.97 -14.67 -10.59
N LEU A 354 -5.10 -14.61 -9.25
CA LEU A 354 -3.98 -14.43 -8.34
C LEU A 354 -2.97 -15.57 -8.46
N ARG A 355 -1.70 -15.20 -8.57
CA ARG A 355 -0.57 -16.13 -8.65
C ARG A 355 0.71 -15.45 -8.19
N TYR A 356 1.71 -16.24 -7.82
CA TYR A 356 3.07 -15.74 -7.65
C TYR A 356 3.64 -15.22 -8.98
N LYS A 357 4.49 -14.20 -8.89
CA LYS A 357 5.22 -13.66 -10.04
C LYS A 357 6.32 -14.57 -10.54
#